data_AF-A0A3S3PAI9-F1
#
_entry.id   AF-A0A3S3PAI9-F1
#
_cell.length_a   1.000
_cell.length_b   1.000
_cell.length_c   1.000
_cell.angle_alpha   90.00
_cell.angle_beta   90.00
_cell.angle_gamma   90.00
#
_symmetry.space_group_name_H-M   'P 1'
#
loop_
_entity.id
_entity.type
_entity.pdbx_description
1 polymer ?
#
loop_
_entity_poly.entity_id
_entity_poly.type
_entity_poly.pdbx_seq_one_letter_code
_entity_poly.pdbx_strand_id
1 'polypeptide(L)'
;MPTVKLQQNQAPPDLIGKLPEGGFVKHDQLPGGIYYGDAAADAFLDQRTGISKYLDPECPCCNMSKRYTIAVLTSIGFVISFGIRCNMGVAAVQMFHKPENSTEKAEFDWTPGTVGLVDSSFFWGYIVTQVPGGFLAAKYPANRVFGTAIAFSAFLNILLPGAAKLSASCMMFIRILQGLVEGVTYPACHGIWRHWAPPIERSRLATLAF
;
A
#
# COMPACT_ATOMS: atom_id res chain seq x y z
N MET A 1 -25.77 20.58 -26.34
CA MET A 1 -25.63 21.94 -25.76
C MET A 1 -24.30 21.99 -24.99
N PRO A 2 -23.50 23.06 -25.15
CA PRO A 2 -22.25 22.96 -25.91
C PRO A 2 -20.96 23.27 -25.14
N THR A 3 -19.88 22.75 -25.72
CA THR A 3 -18.51 23.31 -25.86
C THR A 3 -18.37 24.82 -25.60
N VAL A 4 -17.82 25.24 -24.44
CA VAL A 4 -17.26 26.60 -24.22
C VAL A 4 -16.04 26.64 -23.28
N LYS A 5 -15.68 25.59 -22.52
CA LYS A 5 -14.48 25.66 -21.66
C LYS A 5 -13.14 25.44 -22.39
N LEU A 6 -13.19 25.23 -23.71
CA LEU A 6 -12.02 25.19 -24.61
C LEU A 6 -11.39 26.57 -24.90
N GLN A 7 -11.89 27.67 -24.30
CA GLN A 7 -11.37 29.04 -24.53
C GLN A 7 -10.72 29.74 -23.32
N GLN A 8 -10.60 29.13 -22.14
CA GLN A 8 -9.89 29.74 -21.01
C GLN A 8 -8.35 29.66 -21.10
N ASN A 9 -7.84 29.11 -22.21
CA ASN A 9 -6.41 28.93 -22.46
C ASN A 9 -5.88 29.92 -23.53
N GLN A 10 -6.55 31.05 -23.73
CA GLN A 10 -6.10 32.07 -24.66
C GLN A 10 -5.93 33.39 -23.92
N ALA A 11 -4.68 33.88 -23.92
CA ALA A 11 -4.30 35.13 -23.27
C ALA A 11 -5.04 36.34 -23.89
N PRO A 12 -5.34 37.39 -23.09
CA PRO A 12 -5.98 38.60 -23.60
C PRO A 12 -5.13 39.30 -24.67
N PRO A 13 -5.75 40.03 -25.62
CA PRO A 13 -5.11 40.50 -26.87
C PRO A 13 -4.03 41.58 -26.68
N ASP A 14 -3.81 42.06 -25.46
CA ASP A 14 -2.96 43.24 -25.18
C ASP A 14 -1.46 42.92 -25.02
N LEU A 15 -1.05 41.67 -25.27
CA LEU A 15 0.35 41.23 -25.20
C LEU A 15 0.93 40.79 -26.56
N ILE A 16 0.20 41.02 -27.65
CA ILE A 16 0.70 40.84 -29.03
C ILE A 16 1.53 42.09 -29.38
N GLY A 17 2.78 42.17 -28.93
CA GLY A 17 3.66 43.25 -29.39
C GLY A 17 4.89 43.62 -28.55
N LYS A 18 5.17 42.94 -27.43
CA LYS A 18 6.35 43.27 -26.61
C LYS A 18 7.15 42.03 -26.15
N LEU A 19 7.39 41.10 -27.06
CA LEU A 19 8.43 40.09 -26.87
C LEU A 19 9.62 40.47 -27.77
N PRO A 20 10.81 40.74 -27.23
CA PRO A 20 12.01 40.84 -28.06
C PRO A 20 12.28 39.46 -28.68
N GLU A 21 12.58 39.45 -29.97
CA GLU A 21 12.80 38.22 -30.72
C GLU A 21 14.03 37.46 -30.22
N GLY A 22 13.82 36.23 -29.75
CA GLY A 22 14.88 35.25 -29.52
C GLY A 22 15.20 34.98 -28.06
N GLY A 23 14.64 33.90 -27.51
CA GLY A 23 15.23 33.18 -26.36
C GLY A 23 14.28 32.91 -25.20
N PHE A 24 14.21 31.63 -24.81
CA PHE A 24 13.54 31.15 -23.60
C PHE A 24 14.30 31.64 -22.36
N VAL A 25 13.68 32.47 -21.53
CA VAL A 25 14.27 32.93 -20.26
C VAL A 25 13.97 31.87 -19.18
N LYS A 26 15.02 31.37 -18.50
CA LYS A 26 14.86 30.46 -17.36
C LYS A 26 14.28 31.22 -16.16
N HIS A 27 13.41 30.54 -15.41
CA HIS A 27 12.65 31.09 -14.28
C HIS A 27 13.51 31.66 -13.14
N ASP A 28 14.81 31.37 -13.15
CA ASP A 28 15.80 31.77 -12.15
C ASP A 28 16.40 33.17 -12.42
N GLN A 29 16.09 33.80 -13.56
CA GLN A 29 16.64 35.11 -13.98
C GLN A 29 15.68 36.30 -13.78
N LEU A 30 14.50 36.10 -13.20
CA LEU A 30 13.56 37.19 -12.93
C LEU A 30 13.92 37.86 -11.58
N PRO A 31 14.20 39.18 -11.54
CA PRO A 31 14.48 39.88 -10.29
C PRO A 31 13.24 39.83 -9.39
N GLY A 32 13.38 39.18 -8.23
CA GLY A 32 12.31 38.96 -7.27
C GLY A 32 11.86 40.26 -6.62
N GLY A 33 10.70 40.77 -7.03
CA GLY A 33 10.08 41.87 -6.30
C GLY A 33 9.06 42.72 -7.05
N ILE A 34 8.20 42.18 -7.92
CA ILE A 34 7.05 42.97 -8.41
C ILE A 34 5.85 42.05 -8.70
N TYR A 35 5.10 41.62 -7.68
CA TYR A 35 3.66 41.39 -7.79
C TYR A 35 3.04 41.54 -6.39
N TYR A 36 2.51 42.72 -6.10
CA TYR A 36 1.60 42.97 -4.99
C TYR A 36 0.23 43.25 -5.59
N GLY A 37 -0.79 42.48 -5.21
CA GLY A 37 -2.19 42.88 -5.45
C GLY A 37 -3.11 41.83 -6.08
N ASP A 38 -3.10 40.58 -5.60
CA ASP A 38 -4.25 39.70 -5.87
C ASP A 38 -4.50 38.77 -4.68
N ALA A 39 -5.56 39.04 -3.91
CA ALA A 39 -5.94 38.24 -2.74
C ALA A 39 -6.23 36.77 -3.11
N ALA A 40 -6.49 36.48 -4.39
CA ALA A 40 -6.61 35.14 -4.94
C ALA A 40 -5.25 34.43 -5.10
N ALA A 41 -4.18 35.17 -5.42
CA ALA A 41 -2.82 34.63 -5.44
C ALA A 41 -2.31 34.42 -4.00
N ASP A 42 -2.63 35.33 -3.07
CA ASP A 42 -2.32 35.15 -1.65
C ASP A 42 -3.10 33.98 -1.03
N ALA A 43 -4.35 33.74 -1.43
CA ALA A 43 -5.10 32.54 -1.04
C ALA A 43 -4.54 31.25 -1.67
N PHE A 44 -4.05 31.31 -2.92
CA PHE A 44 -3.40 30.18 -3.58
C PHE A 44 -2.01 29.88 -2.99
N LEU A 45 -1.28 30.92 -2.55
CA LEU A 45 -0.01 30.83 -1.83
C LEU A 45 -0.21 30.36 -0.39
N ASP A 46 -1.25 30.84 0.31
CA ASP A 46 -1.66 30.36 1.64
C ASP A 46 -2.05 28.87 1.58
N GLN A 47 -2.80 28.47 0.55
CA GLN A 47 -3.10 27.06 0.28
C GLN A 47 -1.83 26.23 -0.02
N ARG A 48 -0.83 26.81 -0.70
CA ARG A 48 0.50 26.20 -0.89
C ARG A 48 1.27 26.06 0.43
N THR A 49 1.24 27.06 1.31
CA THR A 49 1.92 26.99 2.61
C THR A 49 1.28 25.95 3.53
N GLY A 50 -0.05 25.83 3.51
CA GLY A 50 -0.78 24.77 4.20
C GLY A 50 -0.42 23.36 3.71
N ILE A 51 -0.18 23.19 2.40
CA ILE A 51 0.29 21.94 1.81
C ILE A 51 1.78 21.69 2.12
N SER A 52 2.61 22.75 2.17
CA SER A 52 4.04 22.67 2.50
C SER A 52 4.29 22.07 3.88
N LYS A 53 3.42 22.39 4.86
CA LYS A 53 3.46 21.80 6.20
C LYS A 53 3.31 20.26 6.21
N TYR A 54 2.70 19.68 5.18
CA TYR A 54 2.61 18.23 4.97
C TYR A 54 3.70 17.67 4.05
N LEU A 55 4.54 18.53 3.46
CA LEU A 55 5.74 18.17 2.71
C LEU A 55 6.99 18.16 3.60
N ASP A 56 6.99 18.89 4.72
CA ASP A 56 8.19 19.08 5.53
C ASP A 56 8.70 17.73 6.13
N PRO A 57 9.91 17.31 5.72
CA PRO A 57 10.47 16.00 5.98
C PRO A 57 11.32 16.04 7.23
N GLU A 58 10.80 15.70 8.41
CA GLU A 58 11.67 15.53 9.57
C GLU A 58 11.16 14.41 10.48
N CYS A 59 11.74 13.23 10.28
CA CYS A 59 11.86 12.18 11.28
C CYS A 59 13.36 11.92 11.48
N PRO A 60 13.92 11.94 12.70
CA PRO A 60 15.38 11.96 12.93
C PRO A 60 16.15 10.69 12.50
N CYS A 61 15.48 9.58 12.20
CA CYS A 61 16.12 8.27 12.04
C CYS A 61 16.54 7.94 10.59
N CYS A 62 15.95 8.58 9.59
CA CYS A 62 16.30 8.42 8.19
C CYS A 62 15.77 9.66 7.45
N ASN A 63 16.65 10.40 6.77
CA ASN A 63 16.41 11.70 6.13
C ASN A 63 15.42 11.63 4.93
N MET A 64 14.21 11.10 5.15
CA MET A 64 13.18 10.80 4.16
C MET A 64 11.88 11.53 4.51
N SER A 65 11.17 12.01 3.48
CA SER A 65 9.84 12.62 3.68
C SER A 65 8.84 11.60 4.23
N LYS A 66 7.98 12.04 5.17
CA LYS A 66 6.98 11.20 5.88
C LYS A 66 6.14 10.33 4.93
N ARG A 67 5.88 10.82 3.72
CA ARG A 67 5.13 10.10 2.66
C ARG A 67 5.87 8.88 2.14
N TYR A 68 7.18 9.01 1.95
CA TYR A 68 8.05 7.89 1.54
C TYR A 68 8.24 6.90 2.68
N THR A 69 8.31 7.36 3.94
CA THR A 69 8.32 6.45 5.09
C THR A 69 7.09 5.56 5.10
N ILE A 70 5.89 6.11 4.86
CA ILE A 70 4.66 5.31 4.77
C ILE A 70 4.72 4.32 3.60
N ALA A 71 5.26 4.71 2.45
CA ALA A 71 5.44 3.80 1.31
C ALA A 71 6.37 2.63 1.65
N VAL A 72 7.52 2.91 2.26
CA VAL A 72 8.49 1.88 2.68
C VAL A 72 7.89 0.97 3.75
N LEU A 73 7.19 1.51 4.75
CA LEU A 73 6.53 0.70 5.78
C LEU A 73 5.43 -0.19 5.19
N THR A 74 4.68 0.32 4.22
CA THR A 74 3.63 -0.46 3.53
C THR A 74 4.25 -1.57 2.69
N SER A 75 5.36 -1.28 1.99
CA SER A 75 6.17 -2.27 1.26
C SER A 75 6.69 -3.38 2.16
N ILE A 76 7.30 -3.03 3.30
CA ILE A 76 7.74 -4.02 4.30
C ILE A 76 6.56 -4.88 4.77
N GLY A 77 5.39 -4.27 5.00
CA GLY A 77 4.17 -4.99 5.37
C GLY A 77 3.73 -6.02 4.32
N PHE A 78 3.72 -5.64 3.03
CA PHE A 78 3.42 -6.58 1.95
C PHE A 78 4.47 -7.68 1.82
N VAL A 79 5.76 -7.35 1.93
CA VAL A 79 6.84 -8.36 1.93
C VAL A 79 6.62 -9.39 3.03
N ILE A 80 6.25 -8.96 4.24
CA ILE A 80 5.96 -9.88 5.36
C ILE A 80 4.75 -10.75 5.01
N SER A 81 3.65 -10.17 4.53
CA SER A 81 2.43 -10.92 4.20
C SER A 81 2.67 -11.95 3.09
N PHE A 82 3.33 -11.56 2.00
CA PHE A 82 3.69 -12.50 0.93
C PHE A 82 4.72 -13.53 1.38
N GLY A 83 5.67 -13.15 2.24
CA GLY A 83 6.62 -14.07 2.85
C GLY A 83 5.93 -15.18 3.66
N ILE A 84 4.90 -14.83 4.45
CA ILE A 84 4.09 -15.80 5.19
C ILE A 84 3.41 -16.80 4.24
N ARG A 85 2.86 -16.33 3.11
CA ARG A 85 2.23 -17.20 2.11
C ARG A 85 3.23 -18.15 1.46
N CYS A 86 4.40 -17.65 1.06
CA CYS A 86 5.42 -18.47 0.43
C CYS A 86 6.08 -19.48 1.39
N ASN A 87 6.21 -19.12 2.69
CA ASN A 87 6.82 -19.98 3.69
C ASN A 87 6.10 -21.35 3.82
N MET A 88 4.78 -21.37 3.66
CA MET A 88 4.02 -22.63 3.69
C MET A 88 4.40 -23.57 2.55
N GLY A 89 4.62 -23.05 1.35
CA GLY A 89 4.96 -23.86 0.19
C GLY A 89 6.25 -24.66 0.42
N VAL A 90 7.21 -24.08 1.13
CA VAL A 90 8.47 -24.76 1.51
C VAL A 90 8.24 -25.73 2.66
N ALA A 91 7.51 -25.32 3.70
CA ALA A 91 7.20 -26.18 4.85
C ALA A 91 6.39 -27.42 4.45
N ALA A 92 5.48 -27.28 3.49
CA ALA A 92 4.71 -28.36 2.90
C ALA A 92 5.62 -29.50 2.44
N VAL A 93 6.66 -29.23 1.65
CA VAL A 93 7.55 -30.27 1.09
C VAL A 93 8.12 -31.18 2.17
N GLN A 94 8.45 -30.62 3.34
CA GLN A 94 8.99 -31.37 4.47
C GLN A 94 7.93 -32.19 5.22
N MET A 95 6.66 -31.77 5.19
CA MET A 95 5.56 -32.46 5.88
C MET A 95 5.05 -33.72 5.15
N PHE A 96 5.27 -33.85 3.83
CA PHE A 96 4.80 -35.00 3.02
C PHE A 96 5.90 -35.95 2.57
N HIS A 97 7.16 -35.49 2.51
CA HIS A 97 8.27 -36.35 2.13
C HIS A 97 8.73 -37.19 3.33
N LYS A 98 8.29 -38.45 3.38
CA LYS A 98 8.87 -39.45 4.26
C LYS A 98 10.30 -39.79 3.77
N PRO A 99 11.35 -39.72 4.60
CA PRO A 99 12.67 -40.18 4.20
C PRO A 99 12.62 -41.70 3.96
N GLU A 100 13.14 -42.13 2.80
CA GLU A 100 13.07 -43.52 2.32
C GLU A 100 13.77 -44.53 3.25
N ASN A 101 14.61 -44.05 4.18
CA ASN A 101 15.43 -44.86 5.09
C ASN A 101 14.98 -44.83 6.58
N SER A 102 13.78 -44.30 6.90
CA SER A 102 13.30 -44.19 8.28
C SER A 102 12.28 -45.27 8.64
N THR A 103 12.62 -46.14 9.60
CA THR A 103 11.71 -47.09 10.27
C THR A 103 10.79 -46.44 11.30
N GLU A 104 10.89 -45.12 11.50
CA GLU A 104 9.98 -44.33 12.33
C GLU A 104 8.63 -44.09 11.63
N LYS A 105 7.55 -44.05 12.41
CA LYS A 105 6.22 -43.63 11.95
C LYS A 105 6.33 -42.21 11.36
N ALA A 106 5.67 -41.93 10.24
CA ALA A 106 5.66 -40.59 9.64
C ALA A 106 5.27 -39.55 10.70
N GLU A 107 6.08 -38.49 10.86
CA GLU A 107 5.80 -37.42 11.83
C GLU A 107 4.45 -36.73 11.50
N PHE A 108 4.09 -36.69 10.22
CA PHE A 108 2.76 -36.34 9.72
C PHE A 108 2.38 -37.23 8.52
N ASP A 109 1.33 -38.06 8.65
CA ASP A 109 0.81 -38.91 7.55
C ASP A 109 -0.23 -38.15 6.72
N TRP A 110 0.12 -36.95 6.27
CA TRP A 110 -0.80 -36.15 5.45
C TRP A 110 -0.57 -36.49 3.97
N THR A 111 -1.60 -36.33 3.14
CA THR A 111 -1.46 -36.49 1.68
C THR A 111 -1.21 -35.13 1.02
N PRO A 112 -0.51 -35.08 -0.14
CA PRO A 112 -0.30 -33.83 -0.87
C PRO A 112 -1.59 -33.04 -1.15
N GLY A 113 -2.71 -33.75 -1.35
CA GLY A 113 -4.04 -33.14 -1.48
C GLY A 113 -4.50 -32.39 -0.23
N THR A 114 -4.24 -32.93 0.97
CA THR A 114 -4.60 -32.27 2.24
C THR A 114 -3.85 -30.95 2.43
N VAL A 115 -2.56 -30.86 2.07
CA VAL A 115 -1.86 -29.57 2.19
C VAL A 115 -2.20 -28.59 1.09
N GLY A 116 -2.48 -29.06 -0.13
CA GLY A 116 -3.09 -28.21 -1.14
C GLY A 116 -4.42 -27.62 -0.64
N LEU A 117 -5.21 -28.41 0.08
CA LEU A 117 -6.46 -27.95 0.68
C LEU A 117 -6.22 -26.95 1.83
N VAL A 118 -5.26 -27.20 2.71
CA VAL A 118 -4.87 -26.28 3.78
C VAL A 118 -4.37 -24.94 3.21
N ASP A 119 -3.52 -24.98 2.19
CA ASP A 119 -2.98 -23.78 1.58
C ASP A 119 -4.06 -22.99 0.82
N SER A 120 -4.92 -23.69 0.06
CA SER A 120 -6.04 -23.05 -0.66
C SER A 120 -7.13 -22.48 0.26
N SER A 121 -7.30 -23.02 1.47
CA SER A 121 -8.28 -22.53 2.45
C SER A 121 -8.04 -21.07 2.86
N PHE A 122 -6.81 -20.57 2.74
CA PHE A 122 -6.49 -19.15 2.90
C PHE A 122 -7.32 -18.27 1.95
N PHE A 123 -7.44 -18.67 0.67
CA PHE A 123 -8.14 -17.88 -0.32
C PHE A 123 -9.65 -17.80 -0.07
N TRP A 124 -10.22 -18.80 0.60
CA TRP A 124 -11.64 -18.78 0.98
C TRP A 124 -11.92 -17.62 1.95
N GLY A 125 -11.09 -17.46 2.99
CA GLY A 125 -11.17 -16.32 3.90
C GLY A 125 -10.85 -14.99 3.22
N TYR A 126 -9.85 -15.00 2.33
CA TYR A 126 -9.40 -13.81 1.61
C TYR A 126 -10.50 -13.18 0.75
N ILE A 127 -11.22 -14.00 -0.03
CA ILE A 127 -12.29 -13.53 -0.90
C ILE A 127 -13.44 -12.93 -0.08
N VAL A 128 -13.81 -13.55 1.05
CA VAL A 128 -14.91 -13.09 1.91
C VAL A 128 -14.66 -11.68 2.44
N THR A 129 -13.41 -11.35 2.77
CA THR A 129 -13.10 -10.07 3.43
C THR A 129 -12.70 -8.96 2.45
N GLN A 130 -12.54 -9.23 1.16
CA GLN A 130 -12.22 -8.19 0.16
C GLN A 130 -13.30 -7.09 0.07
N VAL A 131 -14.57 -7.46 -0.02
CA VAL A 131 -15.68 -6.49 -0.12
C VAL A 131 -15.89 -5.73 1.22
N PRO A 132 -16.02 -6.41 2.38
CA PRO A 132 -16.11 -5.73 3.67
C PRO A 132 -14.87 -4.91 4.02
N GLY A 133 -13.69 -5.37 3.60
CA GLY A 133 -12.41 -4.70 3.82
C GLY A 133 -12.34 -3.33 3.16
N GLY A 134 -12.92 -3.18 1.97
CA GLY A 134 -13.08 -1.86 1.33
C GLY A 134 -13.93 -0.89 2.14
N PHE A 135 -15.05 -1.38 2.70
CA PHE A 135 -15.88 -0.57 3.59
C PHE A 135 -15.14 -0.20 4.88
N LEU A 136 -14.39 -1.15 5.45
CA LEU A 136 -13.60 -0.92 6.66
C LEU A 136 -12.51 0.13 6.43
N ALA A 137 -11.83 0.07 5.28
CA ALA A 137 -10.80 1.04 4.89
C ALA A 137 -11.36 2.45 4.62
N ALA A 138 -12.64 2.57 4.27
CA ALA A 138 -13.31 3.85 4.10
C ALA A 138 -13.81 4.45 5.43
N LYS A 139 -14.21 3.60 6.39
CA LYS A 139 -14.80 4.03 7.67
C LYS A 139 -13.76 4.26 8.77
N TYR A 140 -12.68 3.47 8.79
CA TYR A 140 -11.66 3.49 9.83
C TYR A 140 -10.31 4.00 9.28
N PRO A 141 -9.39 4.46 10.15
CA PRO A 141 -8.06 4.88 9.72
C PRO A 141 -7.28 3.71 9.10
N ALA A 142 -7.11 3.76 7.77
CA ALA A 142 -6.52 2.70 6.97
C ALA A 142 -5.12 2.26 7.43
N ASN A 143 -4.30 3.19 7.94
CA ASN A 143 -2.97 2.89 8.50
C ASN A 143 -3.06 1.88 9.66
N ARG A 144 -4.04 2.04 10.55
CA ARG A 144 -4.20 1.13 11.69
C ARG A 144 -4.76 -0.20 11.24
N VAL A 145 -5.76 -0.19 10.36
CA VAL A 145 -6.34 -1.42 9.79
C VAL A 145 -5.27 -2.27 9.11
N PHE A 146 -4.43 -1.66 8.27
CA PHE A 146 -3.31 -2.33 7.60
C PHE A 146 -2.33 -2.92 8.61
N GLY A 147 -1.83 -2.11 9.54
CA GLY A 147 -0.86 -2.56 10.55
C GLY A 147 -1.39 -3.68 11.45
N THR A 148 -2.65 -3.58 11.89
CA THR A 148 -3.29 -4.63 12.70
C THR A 148 -3.50 -5.92 11.92
N ALA A 149 -3.80 -5.83 10.61
CA ALA A 149 -3.96 -7.00 9.77
C ALA A 149 -2.63 -7.77 9.63
N ILE A 150 -1.53 -7.07 9.34
CA ILE A 150 -0.21 -7.69 9.25
C ILE A 150 0.22 -8.30 10.59
N ALA A 151 0.07 -7.56 11.70
CA ALA A 151 0.45 -8.05 13.03
C ALA A 151 -0.35 -9.30 13.44
N PHE A 152 -1.65 -9.31 13.18
CA PHE A 152 -2.49 -10.46 13.51
C PHE A 152 -2.24 -11.65 12.58
N SER A 153 -1.99 -11.42 11.29
CA SER A 153 -1.55 -12.49 10.36
C SER A 153 -0.22 -13.12 10.82
N ALA A 154 0.74 -12.30 11.24
CA ALA A 154 2.03 -12.77 11.77
C ALA A 154 1.87 -13.56 13.07
N PHE A 155 0.99 -13.12 13.98
CA PHE A 155 0.66 -13.86 15.19
C PHE A 155 0.07 -15.25 14.86
N LEU A 156 -0.91 -15.32 13.95
CA LEU A 156 -1.47 -16.59 13.50
C LEU A 156 -0.42 -17.48 12.84
N ASN A 157 0.55 -16.90 12.12
CA ASN A 157 1.65 -17.64 11.51
C ASN A 157 2.54 -18.33 12.54
N ILE A 158 2.77 -17.72 13.71
CA ILE A 158 3.53 -18.35 14.82
C ILE A 158 2.79 -19.55 15.40
N LEU A 159 1.44 -19.58 15.33
CA LEU A 159 0.62 -20.68 15.84
C LEU A 159 0.56 -21.88 14.88
N LEU A 160 0.86 -21.71 13.60
CA LEU A 160 0.84 -22.79 12.59
C LEU A 160 1.65 -24.04 12.97
N PRO A 161 2.92 -23.98 13.42
CA PRO A 161 3.68 -25.18 13.79
C PRO A 161 3.06 -25.92 14.98
N GLY A 162 2.42 -25.21 15.91
CA GLY A 162 1.65 -25.82 16.99
C GLY A 162 0.41 -26.54 16.46
N ALA A 163 -0.35 -25.89 15.60
CA ALA A 163 -1.56 -26.46 14.99
C ALA A 163 -1.27 -27.66 14.10
N ALA A 164 -0.13 -27.68 13.40
CA ALA A 164 0.32 -28.81 12.59
C ALA A 164 0.35 -30.10 13.41
N LYS A 165 0.91 -30.03 14.64
CA LYS A 165 1.02 -31.16 15.57
C LYS A 165 -0.33 -31.70 16.06
N LEU A 166 -1.38 -30.88 16.07
CA LEU A 166 -2.71 -31.31 16.50
C LEU A 166 -3.50 -31.97 15.36
N SER A 167 -3.78 -31.23 14.29
CA SER A 167 -4.54 -31.75 13.14
C SER A 167 -4.53 -30.83 11.92
N ALA A 168 -4.83 -31.41 10.76
CA ALA A 168 -5.02 -30.66 9.51
C ALA A 168 -6.18 -29.67 9.56
N SER A 169 -7.28 -30.05 10.20
CA SER A 169 -8.44 -29.18 10.37
C SER A 169 -8.12 -27.96 11.22
N CYS A 170 -7.25 -28.09 12.22
CA CYS A 170 -6.79 -26.95 13.03
C CYS A 170 -5.95 -25.98 12.20
N MET A 171 -5.03 -26.49 11.37
CA MET A 171 -4.26 -25.65 10.45
C MET A 171 -5.15 -24.94 9.41
N MET A 172 -6.15 -25.65 8.85
CA MET A 172 -7.13 -25.04 7.94
C MET A 172 -7.88 -23.89 8.61
N PHE A 173 -8.30 -24.06 9.87
CA PHE A 173 -8.99 -23.00 10.60
C PHE A 173 -8.11 -21.75 10.77
N ILE A 174 -6.85 -21.93 11.20
CA ILE A 174 -5.89 -20.82 11.30
C ILE A 174 -5.68 -20.15 9.94
N ARG A 175 -5.63 -20.93 8.86
CA ARG A 175 -5.45 -20.41 7.51
C ARG A 175 -6.61 -19.59 7.01
N ILE A 176 -7.84 -20.03 7.27
CA ILE A 176 -9.03 -19.25 6.96
C ILE A 176 -9.00 -17.93 7.74
N LEU A 177 -8.63 -17.94 9.02
CA LEU A 177 -8.48 -16.72 9.82
C LEU A 177 -7.40 -15.78 9.27
N GLN A 178 -6.25 -16.32 8.84
CA GLN A 178 -5.20 -15.54 8.16
C GLN A 178 -5.74 -14.92 6.87
N GLY A 179 -6.47 -15.68 6.06
CA GLY A 179 -7.11 -15.20 4.84
C GLY A 179 -8.08 -14.05 5.09
N LEU A 180 -8.96 -14.20 6.09
CA LEU A 180 -9.92 -13.17 6.47
C LEU A 180 -9.19 -11.86 6.83
N VAL A 181 -8.12 -11.96 7.61
CA VAL A 181 -7.41 -10.78 8.10
C VAL A 181 -6.52 -10.17 7.02
N GLU A 182 -5.89 -10.96 6.15
CA GLU A 182 -5.10 -10.42 5.05
C GLU A 182 -5.97 -9.84 3.93
N GLY A 183 -7.22 -10.25 3.80
CA GLY A 183 -8.15 -9.74 2.78
C GLY A 183 -8.41 -8.23 2.85
N VAL A 184 -8.19 -7.58 4.00
CA VAL A 184 -8.34 -6.12 4.14
C VAL A 184 -7.08 -5.32 3.77
N THR A 185 -5.93 -5.97 3.59
CA THR A 185 -4.63 -5.28 3.38
C THR A 185 -4.62 -4.44 2.10
N TYR A 186 -5.10 -4.98 0.97
CA TYR A 186 -5.17 -4.26 -0.30
C TYR A 186 -6.13 -3.06 -0.28
N PRO A 187 -7.40 -3.21 0.15
CA PRO A 187 -8.30 -2.07 0.29
C PRO A 187 -7.77 -1.02 1.28
N ALA A 188 -7.16 -1.45 2.39
CA ALA A 188 -6.53 -0.54 3.34
C ALA A 188 -5.39 0.25 2.69
N CYS A 189 -4.48 -0.41 1.96
CA CYS A 189 -3.40 0.25 1.22
C CYS A 189 -3.92 1.36 0.29
N HIS A 190 -4.96 1.08 -0.50
CA HIS A 190 -5.59 2.12 -1.33
C HIS A 190 -6.21 3.27 -0.49
N GLY A 191 -6.77 2.96 0.68
CA GLY A 191 -7.26 3.96 1.64
C GLY A 191 -6.15 4.85 2.23
N ILE A 192 -4.93 4.32 2.42
CA ILE A 192 -3.75 5.08 2.83
C ILE A 192 -3.39 6.08 1.72
N TRP A 193 -3.29 5.61 0.48
CA TRP A 193 -2.91 6.47 -0.66
C TRP A 193 -3.91 7.56 -0.98
N ARG A 194 -5.20 7.35 -0.66
CA ARG A 194 -6.23 8.39 -0.78
C ARG A 194 -5.87 9.68 -0.02
N HIS A 195 -5.21 9.56 1.13
CA HIS A 195 -4.91 10.69 2.02
C HIS A 195 -3.44 11.14 1.94
N TRP A 196 -2.53 10.23 1.61
CA TRP A 196 -1.08 10.48 1.70
C TRP A 196 -0.37 10.67 0.36
N ALA A 197 -1.02 10.37 -0.77
CA ALA A 197 -0.43 10.54 -2.10
C ALA A 197 -1.08 11.68 -2.92
N PRO A 198 -0.32 12.75 -3.25
CA PRO A 198 -0.73 13.74 -4.24
C PRO A 198 -0.98 13.08 -5.61
N PRO A 199 -1.94 13.56 -6.43
CA PRO A 199 -2.26 12.96 -7.72
C PRO A 199 -1.04 12.75 -8.64
N ILE A 200 -0.08 13.67 -8.60
CA ILE A 200 1.10 13.65 -9.47
C ILE A 200 2.17 12.63 -9.05
N GLU A 201 2.17 12.20 -7.78
CA GLU A 201 3.14 11.24 -7.23
C GLU A 201 2.50 9.90 -6.83
N ARG A 202 1.17 9.78 -6.94
CA ARG A 202 0.41 8.62 -6.47
C ARG A 202 0.87 7.32 -7.09
N SER A 203 1.09 7.27 -8.40
CA SER A 203 1.57 6.06 -9.06
C SER A 203 2.97 5.68 -8.56
N ARG A 204 3.86 6.64 -8.33
CA ARG A 204 5.22 6.38 -7.81
C ARG A 204 5.17 5.80 -6.39
N LEU A 205 4.37 6.39 -5.51
CA LEU A 205 4.22 5.93 -4.14
C LEU A 205 3.52 4.57 -4.04
N ALA A 206 2.50 4.34 -4.88
CA ALA A 206 1.83 3.05 -4.95
C ALA A 206 2.79 1.96 -5.45
N THR A 207 3.56 2.22 -6.50
CA THR A 207 4.58 1.27 -7.01
C THR A 207 5.68 1.00 -6.01
N LEU A 208 6.07 1.97 -5.17
CA LEU A 208 7.03 1.71 -4.10
C LEU A 208 6.46 0.85 -2.96
N ALA A 209 5.13 0.86 -2.80
CA ALA A 209 4.47 0.21 -1.69
C ALA A 209 4.01 -1.22 -1.98
N PHE A 210 3.71 -1.55 -3.23
CA PHE A 210 3.31 -2.90 -3.67
C PHE A 210 4.50 -3.69 -4.19
#